data_AF-A0A2P4SYX6-F1
#
_entry.id   AF-A0A2P4SYX6-F1
#
_cell.length_a   1.000
_cell.length_b   1.000
_cell.length_c   1.000
_cell.angle_alpha   90.00
_cell.angle_beta   90.00
_cell.angle_gamma   90.00
#
_symmetry.space_group_name_H-M   'P 1'
#
loop_
_entity.id
_entity.type
_entity.pdbx_description
1 polymer ?
#
loop_
_entity_poly.entity_id
_entity_poly.type
_entity_poly.pdbx_seq_one_letter_code
_entity_poly.pdbx_strand_id
1 'polypeptide(L)'
;GCNPLAETGRSKLQNQRAVLNQQILRAVRMRAGAENLLRATTNNKVREQVLLELSFVNSDLQILKEELEGLNISVEVYQNTEETFSIPLVPLGLKETKEVDFTVPLKDFILEHYSEDSSEYEDEIADLMDLRQACRTPSRDEAGIEMLMSYFLQLGFIENRFFPPTRHMGVLFTCLLIGMELSFYSGVLSYLKETFTHTPSYDMSPAMLNVLVKMMLAQAQECAFEQISLPGIRNEFFTLVKMTQEVAKVGEVYMMVNTAVTQEPVKENIPYSWSKLVQIKADHYRALAHYFLATILCDHELQSNDDEDQQEIALSQLYDYVPEGVMILTILKDKVQRKQLGKAHLRKAIVYHEEALRVCGLCKKLRNIEVLLEVLTAAHKRSLLKYAQQETEDDFLSLIQAPDILPKTEHKVEMVAPQFSKVKVKDLFHRLSAGLKEGDYIVSIGGVDCKWLGVNEVLEKLRSVGEQPIEFEVISCQDTTASMISHFAGE
;
A
#
# COMPACT_ATOMS: atom_id res chain seq x y z
N GLY A 1 -12.27 5.07 19.13
CA GLY A 1 -12.54 3.74 19.70
C GLY A 1 -11.29 3.29 20.41
N CYS A 2 -11.35 3.04 21.72
CA CYS A 2 -10.22 2.58 22.53
C CYS A 2 -10.78 1.79 23.73
N ASN A 3 -10.72 0.46 23.67
CA ASN A 3 -10.57 -0.40 24.84
C ASN A 3 -10.03 -1.75 24.34
N PRO A 4 -8.76 -2.09 24.60
CA PRO A 4 -8.15 -3.34 24.15
C PRO A 4 -8.76 -4.59 24.83
N LEU A 5 -9.51 -4.41 25.92
CA LEU A 5 -10.28 -5.46 26.60
C LEU A 5 -11.73 -5.55 26.11
N ALA A 6 -12.20 -4.61 25.28
CA ALA A 6 -13.52 -4.69 24.69
C ALA A 6 -13.45 -5.62 23.46
N GLU A 7 -14.21 -6.71 23.49
CA GLU A 7 -14.45 -7.59 22.34
C GLU A 7 -15.32 -6.88 21.26
N THR A 8 -14.85 -5.76 20.74
CA THR A 8 -15.45 -5.11 19.57
C THR A 8 -15.46 -6.08 18.38
N GLY A 9 -16.41 -5.93 17.45
CA GLY A 9 -16.41 -6.73 16.20
C GLY A 9 -15.06 -6.68 15.45
N ARG A 10 -14.31 -5.59 15.63
CA ARG A 10 -12.96 -5.38 15.07
C ARG A 10 -11.90 -6.25 15.74
N SER A 11 -11.85 -6.31 17.08
CA SER A 11 -10.88 -7.15 17.79
C SER A 11 -11.15 -8.64 17.56
N LYS A 12 -12.41 -9.04 17.36
CA LYS A 12 -12.78 -10.41 16.94
C LYS A 12 -12.25 -10.77 15.56
N LEU A 13 -12.47 -9.91 14.56
CA LEU A 13 -11.94 -10.11 13.20
C LEU A 13 -10.40 -10.15 13.19
N GLN A 14 -9.76 -9.30 13.99
CA GLN A 14 -8.30 -9.26 14.12
C GLN A 14 -7.76 -10.54 14.77
N ASN A 15 -8.41 -11.07 15.81
CA ASN A 15 -8.01 -12.35 16.41
C ASN A 15 -8.19 -13.53 15.45
N GLN A 16 -9.28 -13.54 14.67
CA GLN A 16 -9.52 -14.58 13.66
C GLN A 16 -8.48 -14.55 12.54
N ARG A 17 -8.15 -13.36 12.02
CA ARG A 17 -7.06 -13.18 11.04
C ARG A 17 -5.72 -13.65 11.60
N ALA A 18 -5.42 -13.40 12.87
CA ALA A 18 -4.19 -13.84 13.53
C ALA A 18 -4.06 -15.36 13.62
N VAL A 19 -5.13 -16.06 14.00
CA VAL A 19 -5.16 -17.52 14.00
C VAL A 19 -4.90 -18.06 12.60
N LEU A 20 -5.53 -17.45 11.60
CA LEU A 20 -5.48 -17.92 10.23
C LEU A 20 -4.12 -17.64 9.56
N ASN A 21 -3.54 -16.47 9.76
CA ASN A 21 -2.19 -16.12 9.31
C ASN A 21 -1.14 -17.09 9.88
N GLN A 22 -1.30 -17.51 11.16
CA GLN A 22 -0.41 -18.51 11.75
C GLN A 22 -0.56 -19.89 11.09
N GLN A 23 -1.79 -20.29 10.76
CA GLN A 23 -2.04 -21.54 10.05
C GLN A 23 -1.46 -21.51 8.63
N ILE A 24 -1.63 -20.39 7.90
CA ILE A 24 -1.02 -20.19 6.57
C ILE A 24 0.50 -20.26 6.66
N LEU A 25 1.12 -19.55 7.61
CA LEU A 25 2.57 -19.56 7.77
C LEU A 25 3.10 -20.99 8.03
N ARG A 26 2.41 -21.76 8.86
CA ARG A 26 2.75 -23.18 9.11
C ARG A 26 2.63 -23.99 7.83
N ALA A 27 1.54 -23.84 7.09
CA ALA A 27 1.30 -24.59 5.86
C ALA A 27 2.29 -24.21 4.73
N VAL A 28 2.67 -22.93 4.60
CA VAL A 28 3.73 -22.48 3.67
C VAL A 28 5.08 -23.12 4.02
N ARG A 29 5.45 -23.16 5.31
CA ARG A 29 6.68 -23.84 5.76
C ARG A 29 6.64 -25.33 5.48
N MET A 30 5.51 -25.99 5.70
CA MET A 30 5.33 -27.40 5.37
C MET A 30 5.46 -27.64 3.87
N ARG A 31 4.86 -26.78 3.03
CA ARG A 31 4.99 -26.85 1.57
C ARG A 31 6.46 -26.75 1.14
N ALA A 32 7.18 -25.75 1.64
CA ALA A 32 8.61 -25.57 1.34
C ALA A 32 9.45 -26.78 1.80
N GLY A 33 9.15 -27.35 2.97
CA GLY A 33 9.77 -28.58 3.46
C GLY A 33 9.52 -29.78 2.53
N ALA A 34 8.27 -29.96 2.08
CA ALA A 34 7.89 -31.02 1.15
C ALA A 34 8.54 -30.84 -0.23
N GLU A 35 8.58 -29.62 -0.77
CA GLU A 35 9.27 -29.29 -2.04
C GLU A 35 10.77 -29.61 -1.96
N ASN A 36 11.42 -29.26 -0.85
CA ASN A 36 12.84 -29.56 -0.63
C ASN A 36 13.09 -31.07 -0.53
N LEU A 37 12.23 -31.81 0.19
CA LEU A 37 12.32 -33.26 0.29
C LEU A 37 12.10 -33.93 -1.08
N LEU A 38 11.16 -33.41 -1.88
CA LEU A 38 10.90 -33.89 -3.23
C LEU A 38 12.10 -33.70 -4.16
N ARG A 39 12.83 -32.58 -4.01
CA ARG A 39 14.07 -32.31 -4.75
C ARG A 39 15.23 -33.18 -4.30
N ALA A 40 15.30 -33.52 -3.01
CA ALA A 40 16.39 -34.28 -2.43
C ALA A 40 16.25 -35.81 -2.55
N THR A 41 15.03 -36.33 -2.68
CA THR A 41 14.77 -37.77 -2.68
C THR A 41 14.94 -38.42 -4.05
N THR A 42 15.62 -39.57 -4.11
CA THR A 42 15.74 -40.43 -5.30
C THR A 42 14.84 -41.67 -5.23
N ASN A 43 14.13 -41.86 -4.11
CA ASN A 43 13.26 -43.02 -3.89
C ASN A 43 11.84 -42.75 -4.42
N ASN A 44 11.40 -43.51 -5.41
CA ASN A 44 10.10 -43.34 -6.06
C ASN A 44 8.90 -43.44 -5.10
N LYS A 45 8.93 -44.32 -4.10
CA LYS A 45 7.83 -44.45 -3.12
C LYS A 45 7.71 -43.21 -2.24
N VAL A 46 8.86 -42.69 -1.78
CA VAL A 46 8.91 -41.44 -1.00
C VAL A 46 8.46 -40.28 -1.87
N ARG A 47 8.84 -40.27 -3.15
CA ARG A 47 8.46 -39.22 -4.11
C ARG A 47 6.95 -39.16 -4.34
N GLU A 48 6.30 -40.30 -4.54
CA GLU A 48 4.83 -40.40 -4.70
C GLU A 48 4.10 -39.94 -3.44
N GLN A 49 4.57 -40.35 -2.26
CA GLN A 49 3.97 -39.95 -0.99
C GLN A 49 4.13 -38.45 -0.74
N VAL A 50 5.30 -37.87 -1.03
CA VAL A 50 5.53 -36.42 -0.90
C VAL A 50 4.69 -35.63 -1.89
N LEU A 51 4.49 -36.11 -3.13
CA LEU A 51 3.60 -35.45 -4.09
C LEU A 51 2.14 -35.42 -3.61
N LEU A 52 1.67 -36.52 -3.02
CA LEU A 52 0.33 -36.60 -2.46
C LEU A 52 0.17 -35.62 -1.28
N GLU A 53 1.10 -35.63 -0.32
CA GLU A 53 1.09 -34.68 0.80
C GLU A 53 1.16 -33.23 0.32
N LEU A 54 1.98 -32.94 -0.68
CA LEU A 54 2.08 -31.61 -1.26
C LEU A 54 0.76 -31.16 -1.92
N SER A 55 0.00 -32.09 -2.49
CA SER A 55 -1.36 -31.79 -3.01
C SER A 55 -2.34 -31.44 -1.89
N PHE A 56 -2.29 -32.13 -0.75
CA PHE A 56 -3.10 -31.82 0.43
C PHE A 56 -2.71 -30.46 1.02
N VAL A 57 -1.42 -30.23 1.26
CA VAL A 57 -0.92 -28.95 1.80
C VAL A 57 -1.28 -27.78 0.87
N ASN A 58 -1.26 -27.97 -0.45
CA ASN A 58 -1.69 -26.94 -1.40
C ASN A 58 -3.20 -26.66 -1.33
N SER A 59 -4.02 -27.71 -1.19
CA SER A 59 -5.47 -27.56 -1.01
C SER A 59 -5.79 -26.83 0.30
N ASP A 60 -5.15 -27.22 1.41
CA ASP A 60 -5.32 -26.58 2.71
C ASP A 60 -4.87 -25.12 2.69
N LEU A 61 -3.72 -24.83 2.06
CA LEU A 61 -3.26 -23.46 1.84
C LEU A 61 -4.26 -22.63 1.06
N GLN A 62 -4.90 -23.22 0.05
CA GLN A 62 -5.91 -22.53 -0.73
C GLN A 62 -7.13 -22.20 0.11
N ILE A 63 -7.63 -23.14 0.92
CA ILE A 63 -8.77 -22.92 1.83
C ILE A 63 -8.44 -21.83 2.85
N LEU A 64 -7.28 -21.92 3.50
CA LEU A 64 -6.86 -20.92 4.49
C LEU A 64 -6.69 -19.53 3.88
N LYS A 65 -6.14 -19.44 2.67
CA LYS A 65 -6.05 -18.18 1.92
C LYS A 65 -7.44 -17.65 1.55
N GLU A 66 -8.36 -18.53 1.16
CA GLU A 66 -9.77 -18.18 0.89
C GLU A 66 -10.48 -17.70 2.18
N GLU A 67 -10.26 -18.30 3.34
CA GLU A 67 -10.83 -17.79 4.59
C GLU A 67 -10.25 -16.41 4.95
N LEU A 68 -8.93 -16.21 4.78
CA LEU A 68 -8.24 -14.98 5.16
C LEU A 68 -8.71 -13.82 4.30
N GLU A 69 -8.81 -14.10 3.01
CA GLU A 69 -9.30 -13.14 2.06
C GLU A 69 -10.79 -12.83 2.29
N GLY A 70 -11.58 -13.76 2.85
CA GLY A 70 -12.98 -13.49 3.24
C GLY A 70 -13.02 -12.47 4.37
N LEU A 71 -12.16 -12.64 5.37
CA LEU A 71 -11.97 -11.67 6.44
C LEU A 71 -11.44 -10.33 5.90
N ASN A 72 -10.57 -10.32 4.89
CA ASN A 72 -10.01 -9.09 4.31
C ASN A 72 -11.04 -8.30 3.49
N ILE A 73 -12.01 -8.94 2.84
CA ILE A 73 -13.10 -8.29 2.09
C ILE A 73 -14.30 -7.96 2.98
N SER A 74 -14.28 -8.29 4.27
CA SER A 74 -15.33 -7.88 5.20
C SER A 74 -15.33 -6.36 5.36
N VAL A 75 -16.06 -5.66 4.49
CA VAL A 75 -16.08 -4.19 4.40
C VAL A 75 -17.09 -3.58 5.38
N GLU A 76 -18.09 -4.34 5.83
CA GLU A 76 -19.17 -3.90 6.74
C GLU A 76 -18.67 -3.35 8.08
N VAL A 77 -17.48 -3.76 8.52
CA VAL A 77 -16.85 -3.28 9.76
C VAL A 77 -15.99 -2.01 9.53
N TYR A 78 -15.73 -1.68 8.26
CA TYR A 78 -14.76 -0.67 7.82
C TYR A 78 -15.37 0.50 7.04
N GLN A 79 -16.58 0.36 6.50
CA GLN A 79 -17.29 1.43 5.80
C GLN A 79 -18.55 1.83 6.57
N ASN A 80 -18.80 3.14 6.67
CA ASN A 80 -20.11 3.65 7.11
C ASN A 80 -21.11 3.38 5.98
N THR A 81 -22.21 2.71 6.30
CA THR A 81 -23.30 2.33 5.38
C THR A 81 -24.23 3.50 5.05
N GLU A 82 -23.66 4.66 4.71
CA GLU A 82 -24.44 5.72 4.06
C GLU A 82 -24.35 5.54 2.53
N GLU A 83 -25.51 5.53 1.89
CA GLU A 83 -25.83 5.16 0.51
C GLU A 83 -24.91 5.79 -0.57
N THR A 84 -23.74 5.19 -0.83
CA THR A 84 -22.93 5.51 -2.02
C THR A 84 -22.84 4.30 -2.95
N PHE A 85 -23.36 4.44 -4.17
CA PHE A 85 -23.23 3.46 -5.27
C PHE A 85 -21.80 3.43 -5.86
N SER A 86 -20.78 3.26 -5.02
CA SER A 86 -19.37 3.23 -5.44
C SER A 86 -18.81 1.81 -5.46
N ILE A 87 -17.88 1.54 -6.37
CA ILE A 87 -17.22 0.23 -6.47
C ILE A 87 -16.30 0.08 -5.25
N PRO A 88 -16.30 -1.07 -4.54
CA PRO A 88 -15.48 -1.26 -3.35
C PRO A 88 -13.99 -1.03 -3.64
N LEU A 89 -13.31 -0.40 -2.69
CA LEU A 89 -11.86 -0.24 -2.67
C LEU A 89 -11.18 -1.53 -2.21
N VAL A 90 -9.93 -1.76 -2.61
CA VAL A 90 -9.13 -2.86 -2.02
C VAL A 90 -8.65 -2.42 -0.63
N PRO A 91 -9.07 -3.08 0.45
CA PRO A 91 -8.64 -2.71 1.79
C PRO A 91 -7.30 -3.37 2.12
N LEU A 92 -6.33 -2.58 2.60
CA LEU A 92 -5.12 -3.13 3.18
C LEU A 92 -5.33 -3.31 4.69
N GLY A 93 -5.30 -4.56 5.13
CA GLY A 93 -5.44 -4.91 6.54
C GLY A 93 -4.21 -4.51 7.35
N LEU A 94 -4.43 -4.14 8.62
CA LEU A 94 -3.33 -3.97 9.57
C LEU A 94 -2.63 -5.31 9.76
N LYS A 95 -1.30 -5.31 9.71
CA LYS A 95 -0.53 -6.49 10.13
C LYS A 95 -0.64 -6.69 11.63
N GLU A 96 -0.60 -7.95 12.04
CA GLU A 96 -0.71 -8.34 13.44
C GLU A 96 0.65 -8.47 14.09
N THR A 97 0.70 -8.14 15.37
CA THR A 97 1.88 -8.33 16.19
C THR A 97 1.50 -9.02 17.50
N LYS A 98 2.41 -9.88 17.98
CA LYS A 98 2.26 -10.54 19.27
C LYS A 98 2.58 -9.57 20.40
N GLU A 99 2.09 -9.89 21.58
CA GLU A 99 2.59 -9.24 22.79
C GLU A 99 4.08 -9.56 22.94
N VAL A 100 4.85 -8.54 23.32
CA VAL A 100 6.30 -8.64 23.56
C VAL A 100 6.53 -7.90 24.85
N ASP A 101 7.10 -8.61 25.81
CA ASP A 101 7.52 -8.04 27.08
C ASP A 101 8.97 -7.58 26.95
N PHE A 102 9.18 -6.27 27.08
CA PHE A 102 10.50 -5.64 27.03
C PHE A 102 11.13 -5.49 28.43
N THR A 103 10.38 -5.80 29.50
CA THR A 103 10.80 -5.53 30.87
C THR A 103 12.11 -6.20 31.22
N VAL A 104 12.16 -7.52 31.11
CA VAL A 104 13.37 -8.28 31.48
C VAL A 104 14.54 -7.94 30.55
N PRO A 105 14.40 -7.99 29.20
CA PRO A 105 15.53 -7.69 28.30
C PRO A 105 16.11 -6.30 28.46
N LEU A 106 15.27 -5.26 28.65
CA LEU A 106 15.76 -3.90 28.82
C LEU A 106 16.40 -3.71 30.19
N LYS A 107 15.82 -4.24 31.27
CA LYS A 107 16.41 -4.15 32.61
C LYS A 107 17.77 -4.83 32.69
N ASP A 108 17.88 -6.04 32.14
CA ASP A 108 19.14 -6.77 32.06
C ASP A 108 20.18 -5.97 31.26
N PHE A 109 19.80 -5.37 30.14
CA PHE A 109 20.70 -4.54 29.34
C PHE A 109 21.13 -3.26 30.07
N ILE A 110 20.22 -2.58 30.77
CA ILE A 110 20.54 -1.37 31.57
C ILE A 110 21.59 -1.72 32.62
N LEU A 111 21.37 -2.79 33.37
CA LEU A 111 22.29 -3.24 34.39
C LEU A 111 23.64 -3.67 33.82
N GLU A 112 23.66 -4.43 32.72
CA GLU A 112 24.89 -4.95 32.13
C GLU A 112 25.72 -3.92 31.37
N HIS A 113 25.06 -3.05 30.59
CA HIS A 113 25.73 -2.14 29.66
C HIS A 113 25.95 -0.76 30.25
N TYR A 114 24.96 -0.23 30.96
CA TYR A 114 25.03 1.10 31.56
C TYR A 114 25.47 1.06 33.03
N SER A 115 25.47 -0.12 33.67
CA SER A 115 25.77 -0.27 35.11
C SER A 115 24.87 0.59 36.01
N GLU A 116 23.69 0.97 35.53
CA GLU A 116 22.69 1.74 36.26
C GLU A 116 21.66 0.81 36.91
N ASP A 117 20.99 1.28 37.98
CA ASP A 117 19.90 0.54 38.59
C ASP A 117 18.68 0.52 37.66
N SER A 118 18.44 -0.66 37.07
CA SER A 118 17.31 -0.91 36.16
C SER A 118 15.93 -0.65 36.78
N SER A 119 15.80 -0.57 38.10
CA SER A 119 14.54 -0.25 38.78
C SER A 119 14.11 1.22 38.60
N GLU A 120 15.06 2.12 38.35
CA GLU A 120 14.78 3.54 38.14
C GLU A 120 14.08 3.84 36.80
N TYR A 121 14.04 2.85 35.91
CA TYR A 121 13.52 2.95 34.54
C TYR A 121 12.22 2.15 34.34
N GLU A 122 11.59 1.67 35.41
CA GLU A 122 10.34 0.90 35.33
C GLU A 122 9.21 1.68 34.65
N ASP A 123 9.07 2.97 34.97
CA ASP A 123 8.04 3.84 34.41
C ASP A 123 8.25 4.04 32.89
N GLU A 124 9.48 4.31 32.45
CA GLU A 124 9.81 4.44 31.02
C GLU A 124 9.55 3.15 30.23
N ILE A 125 9.86 2.00 30.81
CA ILE A 125 9.61 0.70 30.21
C ILE A 125 8.10 0.44 30.12
N ALA A 126 7.34 0.78 31.17
CA ALA A 126 5.88 0.67 31.18
C ALA A 126 5.25 1.57 30.11
N ASP A 127 5.68 2.83 30.01
CA ASP A 127 5.23 3.78 28.99
C ASP A 127 5.48 3.26 27.56
N LEU A 128 6.66 2.66 27.31
CA LEU A 128 6.97 2.04 26.02
C LEU A 128 6.04 0.86 25.73
N MET A 129 5.77 0.01 26.73
CA MET A 129 4.88 -1.14 26.60
C MET A 129 3.44 -0.73 26.34
N ASP A 130 2.95 0.30 27.04
CA ASP A 130 1.62 0.86 26.85
C ASP A 130 1.47 1.49 25.47
N LEU A 131 2.46 2.26 25.01
CA LEU A 131 2.48 2.84 23.66
C LEU A 131 2.44 1.73 22.60
N ARG A 132 3.25 0.69 22.76
CA ARG A 132 3.24 -0.48 21.86
C ARG A 132 1.87 -1.17 21.88
N GLN A 133 1.28 -1.36 23.05
CA GLN A 133 -0.01 -2.00 23.20
C GLN A 133 -1.11 -1.19 22.49
N ALA A 134 -1.08 0.14 22.58
CA ALA A 134 -1.98 1.02 21.87
C ALA A 134 -1.81 0.92 20.34
N CYS A 135 -0.57 0.78 19.84
CA CYS A 135 -0.29 0.58 18.41
C CYS A 135 -0.84 -0.74 17.84
N ARG A 136 -1.26 -1.71 18.66
CA ARG A 136 -1.88 -2.96 18.17
C ARG A 136 -3.31 -2.76 17.69
N THR A 137 -4.00 -1.74 18.21
CA THR A 137 -5.40 -1.41 17.88
C THR A 137 -5.57 0.10 17.70
N PRO A 138 -4.87 0.72 16.72
CA PRO A 138 -4.92 2.16 16.54
C PRO A 138 -6.31 2.61 16.07
N SER A 139 -6.69 3.84 16.43
CA SER A 139 -7.83 4.51 15.80
C SER A 139 -7.54 4.79 14.32
N ARG A 140 -8.60 4.95 13.51
CA ARG A 140 -8.50 5.18 12.07
C ARG A 140 -8.75 6.65 11.74
N ASP A 141 -7.99 7.49 12.38
CA ASP A 141 -8.04 8.94 12.31
C ASP A 141 -6.62 9.49 12.49
N GLU A 142 -6.47 10.81 12.38
CA GLU A 142 -5.19 11.50 12.56
C GLU A 142 -4.51 11.16 13.90
N ALA A 143 -5.29 10.94 14.96
CA ALA A 143 -4.76 10.56 16.27
C ALA A 143 -4.10 9.17 16.26
N GLY A 144 -4.71 8.19 15.58
CA GLY A 144 -4.12 6.85 15.45
C GLY A 144 -2.84 6.86 14.61
N ILE A 145 -2.78 7.74 13.62
CA ILE A 145 -1.61 7.96 12.77
C ILE A 145 -0.46 8.56 13.58
N GLU A 146 -0.74 9.62 14.32
CA GLU A 146 0.23 10.29 15.18
C GLU A 146 0.78 9.32 16.25
N MET A 147 -0.08 8.49 16.84
CA MET A 147 0.33 7.46 17.79
C MET A 147 1.30 6.43 17.17
N LEU A 148 1.04 5.97 15.95
CA LEU A 148 1.92 5.03 15.25
C LEU A 148 3.26 5.66 14.87
N MET A 149 3.25 6.92 14.42
CA MET A 149 4.48 7.68 14.20
C MET A 149 5.26 7.89 15.50
N SER A 150 4.56 8.15 16.60
CA SER A 150 5.17 8.34 17.91
C SER A 150 5.92 7.07 18.34
N TYR A 151 5.29 5.90 18.21
CA TYR A 151 5.94 4.64 18.49
C TYR A 151 7.12 4.35 17.56
N PHE A 152 6.98 4.62 16.26
CA PHE A 152 8.08 4.47 15.30
C PHE A 152 9.29 5.33 15.66
N LEU A 153 9.08 6.58 16.07
CA LEU A 153 10.14 7.48 16.52
C LEU A 153 10.78 7.01 17.83
N GLN A 154 9.99 6.49 18.79
CA GLN A 154 10.54 5.89 20.01
C GLN A 154 11.44 4.69 19.71
N LEU A 155 11.06 3.84 18.76
CA LEU A 155 11.91 2.73 18.33
C LEU A 155 13.25 3.22 17.79
N GLY A 156 13.29 4.34 17.07
CA GLY A 156 14.54 4.96 16.61
C GLY A 156 15.44 5.44 17.77
N PHE A 157 14.87 5.98 18.85
CA PHE A 157 15.66 6.32 20.05
C PHE A 157 16.20 5.06 20.74
N ILE A 158 15.39 4.00 20.82
CA ILE A 158 15.75 2.74 21.46
C ILE A 158 16.80 1.98 20.67
N GLU A 159 16.70 1.92 19.34
CA GLU A 159 17.66 1.24 18.46
C GLU A 159 19.09 1.74 18.72
N ASN A 160 19.25 3.06 18.81
CA ASN A 160 20.53 3.73 19.05
C ASN A 160 21.14 3.52 20.46
N ARG A 161 20.36 2.99 21.41
CA ARG A 161 20.76 2.80 22.81
C ARG A 161 20.95 1.31 23.14
N PHE A 162 20.01 0.48 22.71
CA PHE A 162 19.87 -0.88 23.17
C PHE A 162 20.34 -1.93 22.15
N PHE A 163 20.45 -1.59 20.86
CA PHE A 163 20.70 -2.56 19.79
C PHE A 163 22.00 -2.25 19.02
N PRO A 164 23.19 -2.39 19.64
CA PRO A 164 24.45 -2.24 18.91
C PRO A 164 24.63 -3.38 17.88
N PRO A 165 25.32 -3.16 16.75
CA PRO A 165 25.50 -4.15 15.68
C PRO A 165 26.15 -5.47 16.13
N THR A 166 26.81 -5.48 17.29
CA THR A 166 27.57 -6.60 17.85
C THR A 166 26.79 -7.50 18.78
N ARG A 167 25.54 -7.14 19.18
CA ARG A 167 24.75 -7.89 20.16
C ARG A 167 23.32 -8.12 19.66
N HIS A 168 22.94 -9.38 19.48
CA HIS A 168 21.55 -9.78 19.24
C HIS A 168 20.80 -9.90 20.57
N MET A 169 20.04 -8.88 20.96
CA MET A 169 18.94 -9.09 21.90
C MET A 169 17.86 -9.90 21.19
N GLY A 170 17.50 -11.07 21.72
CA GLY A 170 16.58 -12.05 21.11
C GLY A 170 15.13 -11.60 20.94
N VAL A 171 14.89 -10.32 20.65
CA VAL A 171 13.57 -9.72 20.43
C VAL A 171 13.22 -9.82 18.94
N LEU A 172 12.23 -10.64 18.62
CA LEU A 172 11.67 -10.76 17.26
C LEU A 172 10.53 -9.75 17.07
N PHE A 173 10.78 -8.70 16.31
CA PHE A 173 9.75 -7.73 15.91
C PHE A 173 8.87 -8.27 14.77
N THR A 174 7.56 -8.10 14.89
CA THR A 174 6.58 -8.32 13.80
C THR A 174 5.77 -7.03 13.61
N CYS A 175 5.85 -6.42 12.42
CA CYS A 175 5.42 -5.02 12.18
C CYS A 175 4.00 -4.86 11.64
N LEU A 176 3.46 -3.63 11.80
CA LEU A 176 2.14 -3.09 11.41
C LEU A 176 2.19 -2.29 10.07
N LEU A 177 1.06 -2.09 9.40
CA LEU A 177 0.89 -1.11 8.31
C LEU A 177 -0.54 -0.55 8.32
N ILE A 178 -0.69 0.77 8.15
CA ILE A 178 -1.73 1.68 8.70
C ILE A 178 -2.94 1.95 7.77
N GLY A 179 -4.12 2.27 8.29
CA GLY A 179 -5.21 2.86 7.48
C GLY A 179 -5.06 4.39 7.42
N MET A 180 -4.78 4.94 6.23
CA MET A 180 -4.54 6.38 6.01
C MET A 180 -5.18 6.83 4.69
N GLU A 181 -5.21 8.15 4.44
CA GLU A 181 -5.47 8.67 3.08
C GLU A 181 -4.59 7.92 2.07
N LEU A 182 -5.18 7.47 0.96
CA LEU A 182 -4.54 6.54 0.02
C LEU A 182 -3.19 7.07 -0.50
N SER A 183 -3.09 8.38 -0.75
CA SER A 183 -1.84 9.06 -1.16
C SER A 183 -0.78 9.08 -0.06
N PHE A 184 -1.19 9.29 1.19
CA PHE A 184 -0.30 9.22 2.34
C PHE A 184 0.20 7.78 2.54
N TYR A 185 -0.71 6.82 2.48
CA TYR A 185 -0.38 5.42 2.67
C TYR A 185 0.62 4.92 1.61
N SER A 186 0.46 5.37 0.36
CA SER A 186 1.45 5.15 -0.69
C SER A 186 2.83 5.70 -0.31
N GLY A 187 2.90 6.88 0.32
CA GLY A 187 4.16 7.46 0.80
C GLY A 187 4.81 6.64 1.92
N VAL A 188 4.02 6.11 2.87
CA VAL A 188 4.53 5.21 3.92
C VAL A 188 5.12 3.94 3.32
N LEU A 189 4.43 3.31 2.37
CA LEU A 189 4.92 2.10 1.72
C LEU A 189 6.20 2.36 0.91
N SER A 190 6.31 3.52 0.25
CA SER A 190 7.54 3.90 -0.45
C SER A 190 8.69 4.10 0.52
N TYR A 191 8.45 4.80 1.64
CA TYR A 191 9.44 4.97 2.70
C TYR A 191 9.91 3.61 3.23
N LEU A 192 9.00 2.69 3.55
CA LEU A 192 9.37 1.35 4.04
C LEU A 192 10.21 0.57 3.03
N LYS A 193 9.89 0.67 1.74
CA LYS A 193 10.65 0.02 0.66
C LYS A 193 12.07 0.56 0.56
N GLU A 194 12.25 1.87 0.74
CA GLU A 194 13.54 2.56 0.62
C GLU A 194 14.40 2.38 1.88
N THR A 195 13.78 2.34 3.06
CA THR A 195 14.46 2.23 4.36
C THR A 195 14.79 0.77 4.73
N PHE A 196 13.91 -0.19 4.45
CA PHE A 196 14.05 -1.58 4.89
C PHE A 196 14.27 -2.53 3.71
N THR A 197 15.53 -2.71 3.31
CA THR A 197 15.92 -3.54 2.15
C THR A 197 16.00 -5.04 2.45
N HIS A 198 16.16 -5.41 3.72
CA HIS A 198 16.25 -6.80 4.18
C HIS A 198 15.01 -7.18 4.99
N THR A 199 13.99 -7.72 4.32
CA THR A 199 12.73 -8.11 4.97
C THR A 199 12.59 -9.63 5.10
N PRO A 200 12.24 -10.16 6.28
CA PRO A 200 12.09 -11.60 6.49
C PRO A 200 10.77 -12.15 5.92
N SER A 201 9.82 -11.27 5.59
CA SER A 201 8.49 -11.63 5.10
C SER A 201 8.24 -11.07 3.70
N TYR A 202 7.68 -11.92 2.83
CA TYR A 202 7.49 -11.59 1.41
C TYR A 202 6.54 -10.41 1.17
N ASP A 203 5.57 -10.22 2.06
CA ASP A 203 4.61 -9.11 2.02
C ASP A 203 5.25 -7.72 2.17
N MET A 204 6.47 -7.63 2.72
CA MET A 204 7.29 -6.42 2.77
C MET A 204 8.44 -6.44 1.76
N SER A 205 8.42 -7.39 0.82
CA SER A 205 9.43 -7.39 -0.25
C SER A 205 9.30 -6.12 -1.10
N PRO A 206 10.39 -5.60 -1.67
CA PRO A 206 10.33 -4.43 -2.54
C PRO A 206 9.35 -4.60 -3.72
N ALA A 207 9.20 -5.84 -4.22
CA ALA A 207 8.26 -6.18 -5.28
C ALA A 207 6.80 -6.03 -4.83
N MET A 208 6.43 -6.58 -3.66
CA MET A 208 5.07 -6.45 -3.12
C MET A 208 4.77 -5.00 -2.74
N LEU A 209 5.67 -4.31 -2.03
CA LEU A 209 5.49 -2.91 -1.64
C LEU A 209 5.27 -2.00 -2.85
N ASN A 210 6.01 -2.23 -3.95
CA ASN A 210 5.81 -1.47 -5.20
C ASN A 210 4.41 -1.68 -5.81
N VAL A 211 3.85 -2.88 -5.70
CA VAL A 211 2.48 -3.18 -6.15
C VAL A 211 1.45 -2.50 -5.25
N LEU A 212 1.65 -2.55 -3.93
CA LEU A 212 0.76 -1.90 -2.97
C LEU A 212 0.77 -0.37 -3.15
N VAL A 213 1.92 0.25 -3.38
CA VAL A 213 2.06 1.67 -3.73
C VAL A 213 1.21 2.01 -4.95
N LYS A 214 1.37 1.27 -6.05
CA LYS A 214 0.59 1.50 -7.28
C LYS A 214 -0.91 1.32 -7.06
N MET A 215 -1.31 0.31 -6.30
CA MET A 215 -2.71 0.03 -5.98
C MET A 215 -3.36 1.20 -5.22
N MET A 216 -2.64 1.77 -4.25
CA MET A 216 -3.13 2.90 -3.45
C MET A 216 -3.24 4.18 -4.27
N LEU A 217 -2.26 4.46 -5.14
CA LEU A 217 -2.35 5.58 -6.08
C LEU A 217 -3.49 5.41 -7.09
N ALA A 218 -3.74 4.19 -7.57
CA ALA A 218 -4.86 3.92 -8.48
C ALA A 218 -6.21 4.16 -7.81
N GLN A 219 -6.39 3.71 -6.56
CA GLN A 219 -7.59 3.99 -5.77
C GLN A 219 -7.76 5.47 -5.46
N ALA A 220 -6.67 6.20 -5.19
CA ALA A 220 -6.73 7.65 -4.99
C ALA A 220 -7.15 8.38 -6.28
N GLN A 221 -6.67 7.94 -7.45
CA GLN A 221 -7.08 8.48 -8.74
C GLN A 221 -8.54 8.20 -9.05
N GLU A 222 -9.05 7.02 -8.68
CA GLU A 222 -10.48 6.69 -8.74
C GLU A 222 -11.31 7.66 -7.88
N CYS A 223 -10.92 7.89 -6.62
CA CYS A 223 -11.63 8.84 -5.76
C CYS A 223 -11.61 10.27 -6.31
N ALA A 224 -10.50 10.71 -6.93
CA ALA A 224 -10.42 12.01 -7.58
C ALA A 224 -11.41 12.12 -8.76
N PHE A 225 -11.54 11.07 -9.57
CA PHE A 225 -12.52 11.01 -10.66
C PHE A 225 -13.96 11.01 -10.14
N GLU A 226 -14.25 10.25 -9.08
CA GLU A 226 -15.57 10.22 -8.45
C GLU A 226 -15.96 11.60 -7.94
N GLN A 227 -15.03 12.33 -7.30
CA GLN A 227 -15.26 13.71 -6.85
C GLN A 227 -15.64 14.66 -7.99
N ILE A 228 -14.99 14.56 -9.15
CA ILE A 228 -15.33 15.34 -10.35
C ILE A 228 -16.75 14.96 -10.85
N SER A 229 -17.13 13.70 -10.69
CA SER A 229 -18.41 13.14 -11.14
C SER A 229 -19.59 13.42 -10.19
N LEU A 230 -19.33 13.74 -8.91
CA LEU A 230 -20.35 13.93 -7.86
C LEU A 230 -21.47 14.91 -8.24
N PRO A 231 -21.21 16.08 -8.87
CA PRO A 231 -22.28 17.01 -9.25
C PRO A 231 -23.20 16.48 -10.37
N GLY A 232 -22.90 15.31 -10.94
CA GLY A 232 -23.55 14.75 -12.11
C GLY A 232 -22.84 15.12 -13.41
N ILE A 233 -22.81 14.16 -14.33
CA ILE A 233 -22.15 14.32 -15.64
C ILE A 233 -23.16 14.87 -16.64
N ARG A 234 -22.95 16.12 -17.07
CA ARG A 234 -23.78 16.76 -18.10
C ARG A 234 -23.40 16.27 -19.49
N ASN A 235 -24.40 16.09 -20.36
CA ASN A 235 -24.20 15.71 -21.77
C ASN A 235 -23.80 16.94 -22.61
N GLU A 236 -22.65 17.53 -22.28
CA GLU A 236 -22.08 18.70 -22.96
C GLU A 236 -20.70 18.30 -23.51
N PHE A 237 -20.34 18.80 -24.71
CA PHE A 237 -19.13 18.36 -25.43
C PHE A 237 -17.86 18.42 -24.56
N PHE A 238 -17.49 19.59 -24.04
CA PHE A 238 -16.26 19.75 -23.26
C PHE A 238 -16.32 19.02 -21.91
N THR A 239 -17.50 18.93 -21.30
CA THR A 239 -17.70 18.14 -20.07
C THR A 239 -17.39 16.67 -20.34
N LEU A 240 -17.92 16.10 -21.43
CA LEU A 240 -17.66 14.72 -21.79
C LEU A 240 -16.22 14.47 -22.26
N VAL A 241 -15.56 15.42 -22.93
CA VAL A 241 -14.13 15.33 -23.26
C VAL A 241 -13.32 15.19 -21.97
N LYS A 242 -13.58 16.06 -20.99
CA LYS A 242 -12.94 15.99 -19.67
C LYS A 242 -13.19 14.66 -18.98
N MET A 243 -14.45 14.21 -18.91
CA MET A 243 -14.79 12.92 -18.28
C MET A 243 -14.14 11.73 -18.98
N THR A 244 -14.04 11.77 -20.31
CA THR A 244 -13.36 10.74 -21.11
C THR A 244 -11.88 10.62 -20.72
N GLN A 245 -11.18 11.75 -20.61
CA GLN A 245 -9.76 11.77 -20.25
C GLN A 245 -9.51 11.34 -18.81
N GLU A 246 -10.30 11.87 -17.86
CA GLU A 246 -10.15 11.56 -16.43
C GLU A 246 -10.42 10.07 -16.16
N VAL A 247 -11.49 9.51 -16.73
CA VAL A 247 -11.80 8.08 -16.53
C VAL A 247 -10.83 7.17 -17.28
N ALA A 248 -10.33 7.59 -18.45
CA ALA A 248 -9.25 6.88 -19.14
C ALA A 248 -7.98 6.84 -18.28
N LYS A 249 -7.68 7.91 -17.53
CA LYS A 249 -6.57 7.93 -16.58
C LYS A 249 -6.77 6.91 -15.45
N VAL A 250 -7.97 6.79 -14.90
CA VAL A 250 -8.30 5.76 -13.88
C VAL A 250 -8.09 4.35 -14.45
N GLY A 251 -8.59 4.10 -15.67
CA GLY A 251 -8.39 2.82 -16.35
C GLY A 251 -6.91 2.49 -16.60
N GLU A 252 -6.12 3.48 -17.00
CA GLU A 252 -4.67 3.33 -17.22
C GLU A 252 -3.95 2.93 -15.92
N VAL A 253 -4.16 3.65 -14.82
CA VAL A 253 -3.46 3.36 -13.56
C VAL A 253 -3.84 1.98 -13.01
N TYR A 254 -5.11 1.56 -13.13
CA TYR A 254 -5.52 0.20 -12.75
C TYR A 254 -4.95 -0.87 -13.69
N MET A 255 -4.83 -0.60 -14.98
CA MET A 255 -4.16 -1.50 -15.92
C MET A 255 -2.68 -1.68 -15.54
N MET A 256 -1.99 -0.61 -15.14
CA MET A 256 -0.60 -0.69 -14.64
C MET A 256 -0.50 -1.53 -13.36
N VAL A 257 -1.47 -1.42 -12.45
CA VAL A 257 -1.55 -2.29 -11.25
C VAL A 257 -1.79 -3.73 -11.68
N ASN A 258 -2.74 -3.99 -12.59
CA ASN A 258 -3.07 -5.33 -13.10
C ASN A 258 -1.83 -6.02 -13.71
N THR A 259 -1.06 -5.30 -14.50
CA THR A 259 0.21 -5.79 -15.06
C THR A 259 1.19 -6.14 -13.94
N ALA A 260 1.29 -5.32 -12.89
CA ALA A 260 2.24 -5.53 -11.80
C ALA A 260 1.83 -6.71 -10.88
N VAL A 261 0.54 -6.88 -10.58
CA VAL A 261 0.03 -8.01 -9.75
C VAL A 261 0.13 -9.36 -10.46
N THR A 262 0.22 -9.37 -11.79
CA THR A 262 0.33 -10.60 -12.59
C THR A 262 1.78 -11.03 -12.85
N GLN A 263 2.78 -10.25 -12.44
CA GLN A 263 4.19 -10.64 -12.52
C GLN A 263 4.61 -11.53 -11.34
N GLU A 264 5.51 -12.48 -11.61
CA GLU A 264 6.21 -13.22 -10.56
C GLU A 264 7.23 -12.30 -9.85
N PRO A 265 7.43 -12.42 -8.52
CA PRO A 265 6.81 -13.38 -7.60
C PRO A 265 5.49 -12.91 -6.98
N VAL A 266 4.97 -11.73 -7.36
CA VAL A 266 3.80 -11.11 -6.71
C VAL A 266 2.54 -11.93 -6.93
N LYS A 267 2.37 -12.46 -8.14
CA LYS A 267 1.21 -13.25 -8.57
C LYS A 267 0.89 -14.42 -7.63
N GLU A 268 1.90 -15.12 -7.11
CA GLU A 268 1.70 -16.26 -6.20
C GLU A 268 1.25 -15.87 -4.78
N ASN A 269 1.48 -14.61 -4.41
CA ASN A 269 1.39 -14.12 -3.04
C ASN A 269 0.27 -13.11 -2.82
N ILE A 270 -0.20 -12.43 -3.86
CA ILE A 270 -1.32 -11.50 -3.76
C ILE A 270 -2.67 -12.25 -3.67
N PRO A 271 -3.63 -11.78 -2.86
CA PRO A 271 -4.97 -12.37 -2.83
C PRO A 271 -5.64 -12.37 -4.22
N TYR A 272 -6.27 -13.48 -4.56
CA TYR A 272 -6.87 -13.69 -5.89
C TYR A 272 -7.96 -12.65 -6.20
N SER A 273 -8.85 -12.39 -5.24
CA SER A 273 -9.90 -11.37 -5.34
C SER A 273 -9.37 -9.97 -5.53
N TRP A 274 -8.20 -9.62 -4.98
CA TRP A 274 -7.59 -8.30 -5.19
C TRP A 274 -7.11 -8.16 -6.63
N SER A 275 -6.39 -9.18 -7.12
CA SER A 275 -6.00 -9.23 -8.52
C SER A 275 -7.22 -9.15 -9.46
N LYS A 276 -8.31 -9.86 -9.13
CA LYS A 276 -9.53 -9.83 -9.95
C LYS A 276 -10.29 -8.53 -9.85
N LEU A 277 -10.38 -7.91 -8.67
CA LEU A 277 -11.02 -6.61 -8.51
C LEU A 277 -10.26 -5.52 -9.27
N VAL A 278 -8.93 -5.54 -9.23
CA VAL A 278 -8.09 -4.64 -10.04
C VAL A 278 -8.34 -4.84 -11.54
N GLN A 279 -8.40 -6.09 -12.01
CA GLN A 279 -8.72 -6.40 -13.40
C GLN A 279 -10.10 -5.84 -13.79
N ILE A 280 -11.12 -6.11 -12.98
CA ILE A 280 -12.49 -5.62 -13.20
C ILE A 280 -12.53 -4.09 -13.25
N LYS A 281 -11.85 -3.39 -12.33
CA LYS A 281 -11.78 -1.93 -12.33
C LYS A 281 -11.07 -1.38 -13.58
N ALA A 282 -9.96 -2.00 -13.99
CA ALA A 282 -9.26 -1.61 -15.21
C ALA A 282 -10.18 -1.70 -16.44
N ASP A 283 -10.90 -2.82 -16.60
CA ASP A 283 -11.82 -3.02 -17.72
C ASP A 283 -13.03 -2.07 -17.64
N HIS A 284 -13.62 -1.90 -16.45
CA HIS A 284 -14.77 -1.01 -16.25
C HIS A 284 -14.45 0.45 -16.58
N TYR A 285 -13.35 1.00 -16.06
CA TYR A 285 -13.00 2.40 -16.32
C TYR A 285 -12.57 2.64 -17.78
N ARG A 286 -11.94 1.65 -18.44
CA ARG A 286 -11.71 1.69 -19.89
C ARG A 286 -13.03 1.69 -20.66
N ALA A 287 -13.99 0.86 -20.25
CA ALA A 287 -15.31 0.82 -20.87
C ALA A 287 -16.04 2.17 -20.75
N LEU A 288 -15.97 2.81 -19.57
CA LEU A 288 -16.55 4.13 -19.35
C LEU A 288 -15.90 5.21 -20.24
N ALA A 289 -14.58 5.18 -20.44
CA ALA A 289 -13.90 6.10 -21.36
C ALA A 289 -14.46 5.98 -22.78
N HIS A 290 -14.58 4.73 -23.28
CA HIS A 290 -15.18 4.47 -24.59
C HIS A 290 -16.65 4.89 -24.65
N TYR A 291 -17.41 4.71 -23.57
CA TYR A 291 -18.81 5.12 -23.50
C TYR A 291 -18.99 6.66 -23.55
N PHE A 292 -18.20 7.43 -22.80
CA PHE A 292 -18.28 8.89 -22.84
C PHE A 292 -17.88 9.43 -24.21
N LEU A 293 -16.79 8.93 -24.80
CA LEU A 293 -16.39 9.31 -26.15
C LEU A 293 -17.44 8.95 -27.19
N ALA A 294 -18.04 7.76 -27.10
CA ALA A 294 -19.14 7.41 -27.97
C ALA A 294 -20.35 8.34 -27.79
N THR A 295 -20.63 8.79 -26.57
CA THR A 295 -21.73 9.74 -26.31
C THR A 295 -21.46 11.07 -27.01
N ILE A 296 -20.23 11.59 -26.95
CA ILE A 296 -19.81 12.77 -27.73
C ILE A 296 -20.08 12.53 -29.22
N LEU A 297 -19.58 11.42 -29.75
CA LEU A 297 -19.66 11.11 -31.18
C LEU A 297 -21.10 10.86 -31.65
N CYS A 298 -21.98 10.34 -30.80
CA CYS A 298 -23.36 10.03 -31.17
C CYS A 298 -24.33 11.21 -31.00
N ASP A 299 -24.15 12.01 -29.93
CA ASP A 299 -25.14 12.99 -29.49
C ASP A 299 -24.80 14.43 -29.87
N HIS A 300 -23.51 14.78 -29.96
CA HIS A 300 -23.11 16.15 -30.27
C HIS A 300 -23.59 16.54 -31.67
N GLU A 301 -23.81 17.81 -31.97
CA GLU A 301 -23.99 18.29 -33.33
C GLU A 301 -23.40 19.70 -33.39
N LEU A 302 -22.46 19.94 -34.31
CA LEU A 302 -21.84 21.25 -34.48
C LEU A 302 -22.90 22.31 -34.78
N GLN A 303 -22.98 23.32 -33.90
CA GLN A 303 -23.87 24.46 -34.06
C GLN A 303 -23.13 25.65 -34.69
N SER A 304 -23.87 26.60 -35.27
CA SER A 304 -23.27 27.77 -35.94
C SER A 304 -22.52 28.73 -35.01
N ASN A 305 -22.72 28.62 -33.70
CA ASN A 305 -22.06 29.41 -32.65
C ASN A 305 -20.92 28.66 -31.96
N ASP A 306 -20.66 27.41 -32.34
CA ASP A 306 -19.56 26.62 -31.78
C ASP A 306 -18.22 27.08 -32.34
N ASP A 307 -17.19 27.03 -31.50
CA ASP A 307 -15.79 27.19 -31.92
C ASP A 307 -15.30 25.86 -32.51
N GLU A 308 -15.37 25.74 -33.85
CA GLU A 308 -14.98 24.53 -34.58
C GLU A 308 -13.52 24.14 -34.30
N ASP A 309 -12.62 25.13 -34.27
CA ASP A 309 -11.18 24.92 -34.06
C ASP A 309 -10.94 24.35 -32.65
N GLN A 310 -11.59 24.91 -31.64
CA GLN A 310 -11.46 24.43 -30.27
C GLN A 310 -12.01 23.01 -30.08
N GLN A 311 -13.15 22.68 -30.70
CA GLN A 311 -13.73 21.34 -30.63
C GLN A 311 -12.87 20.30 -31.39
N GLU A 312 -12.31 20.67 -32.54
CA GLU A 312 -11.38 19.83 -33.28
C GLU A 312 -10.14 19.51 -32.45
N ILE A 313 -9.51 20.53 -31.84
CA ILE A 313 -8.35 20.34 -30.96
C ILE A 313 -8.71 19.42 -29.78
N ALA A 314 -9.85 19.65 -29.13
CA ALA A 314 -10.28 18.87 -27.98
C ALA A 314 -10.53 17.39 -28.33
N LEU A 315 -11.18 17.11 -29.46
CA LEU A 315 -11.41 15.73 -29.91
C LEU A 315 -10.11 15.07 -30.40
N SER A 316 -9.23 15.81 -31.06
CA SER A 316 -7.91 15.32 -31.50
C SER A 316 -7.05 14.88 -30.30
N GLN A 317 -7.07 15.64 -29.20
CA GLN A 317 -6.36 15.30 -27.96
C GLN A 317 -6.86 14.02 -27.26
N LEU A 318 -7.98 13.44 -27.68
CA LEU A 318 -8.45 12.15 -27.16
C LEU A 318 -7.79 10.95 -27.83
N TYR A 319 -7.07 11.14 -28.93
CA TYR A 319 -6.48 10.05 -29.72
C TYR A 319 -4.96 10.23 -29.87
N ASP A 320 -4.22 9.14 -29.75
CA ASP A 320 -2.77 9.11 -30.00
C ASP A 320 -2.45 9.06 -31.50
N TYR A 321 -3.34 8.44 -32.25
CA TYR A 321 -3.25 8.27 -33.68
C TYR A 321 -4.64 8.37 -34.30
N VAL A 322 -4.76 9.20 -35.34
CA VAL A 322 -5.92 9.25 -36.21
C VAL A 322 -5.57 8.49 -37.48
N PRO A 323 -6.36 7.50 -37.93
CA PRO A 323 -6.09 6.75 -39.15
C PRO A 323 -5.79 7.65 -40.35
N GLU A 324 -4.75 7.29 -41.13
CA GLU A 324 -4.34 8.04 -42.32
C GLU A 324 -5.53 8.30 -43.26
N GLY A 325 -5.75 9.57 -43.62
CA GLY A 325 -6.84 10.02 -44.50
C GLY A 325 -8.13 10.42 -43.78
N VAL A 326 -8.22 10.27 -42.45
CA VAL A 326 -9.36 10.74 -41.65
C VAL A 326 -8.98 12.04 -40.93
N MET A 327 -9.68 13.14 -41.21
CA MET A 327 -9.52 14.40 -40.47
C MET A 327 -10.54 14.49 -39.35
N ILE A 328 -10.13 14.92 -38.15
CA ILE A 328 -11.02 15.08 -37.00
C ILE A 328 -12.14 16.08 -37.30
N LEU A 329 -11.85 17.19 -37.97
CA LEU A 329 -12.88 18.13 -38.42
C LEU A 329 -13.93 17.47 -39.33
N THR A 330 -13.50 16.55 -40.22
CA THR A 330 -14.40 15.80 -41.08
C THR A 330 -15.30 14.89 -40.26
N ILE A 331 -14.76 14.22 -39.24
CA ILE A 331 -15.57 13.42 -38.29
C ILE A 331 -16.57 14.31 -37.54
N LEU A 332 -16.17 15.49 -37.08
CA LEU A 332 -17.07 16.40 -36.36
C LEU A 332 -18.24 16.86 -37.25
N LYS A 333 -17.97 17.18 -38.52
CA LYS A 333 -18.96 17.69 -39.49
C LYS A 333 -19.84 16.59 -40.09
N ASP A 334 -19.28 15.42 -40.38
CA ASP A 334 -20.00 14.31 -41.00
C ASP A 334 -20.71 13.44 -39.94
N LYS A 335 -22.01 13.65 -39.80
CA LYS A 335 -22.88 12.89 -38.88
C LYS A 335 -22.81 11.37 -39.08
N VAL A 336 -22.64 10.89 -40.31
CA VAL A 336 -22.58 9.45 -40.60
C VAL A 336 -21.26 8.88 -40.09
N GLN A 337 -20.12 9.49 -40.45
CA GLN A 337 -18.81 9.06 -39.99
C GLN A 337 -18.69 9.13 -38.47
N ARG A 338 -19.18 10.21 -37.86
CA ARG A 338 -19.18 10.39 -36.41
C ARG A 338 -19.94 9.28 -35.69
N LYS A 339 -21.15 8.97 -36.15
CA LYS A 339 -21.96 7.89 -35.57
C LYS A 339 -21.34 6.51 -35.79
N GLN A 340 -20.73 6.26 -36.95
CA GLN A 340 -20.02 5.00 -37.19
C GLN A 340 -18.83 4.81 -36.24
N LEU A 341 -18.04 5.87 -36.01
CA LEU A 341 -16.96 5.85 -35.01
C LEU A 341 -17.52 5.68 -33.58
N GLY A 342 -18.61 6.38 -33.26
CA GLY A 342 -19.32 6.23 -31.98
C GLY A 342 -19.78 4.79 -31.73
N LYS A 343 -20.33 4.11 -32.74
CA LYS A 343 -20.66 2.67 -32.68
C LYS A 343 -19.44 1.80 -32.40
N ALA A 344 -18.31 2.08 -33.05
CA ALA A 344 -17.07 1.34 -32.80
C ALA A 344 -16.62 1.48 -31.34
N HIS A 345 -16.70 2.68 -30.76
CA HIS A 345 -16.40 2.91 -29.34
C HIS A 345 -17.42 2.20 -28.42
N LEU A 346 -18.72 2.22 -28.74
CA LEU A 346 -19.73 1.47 -27.98
C LEU A 346 -19.48 -0.04 -27.99
N ARG A 347 -19.06 -0.62 -29.12
CA ARG A 347 -18.66 -2.04 -29.19
C ARG A 347 -17.49 -2.33 -28.24
N LYS A 348 -16.44 -1.50 -28.22
CA LYS A 348 -15.33 -1.63 -27.25
C LYS A 348 -15.84 -1.51 -25.80
N ALA A 349 -16.71 -0.55 -25.51
CA ALA A 349 -17.27 -0.37 -24.16
C ALA A 349 -18.08 -1.60 -23.69
N ILE A 350 -18.91 -2.18 -24.57
CA ILE A 350 -19.67 -3.39 -24.28
C ILE A 350 -18.73 -4.55 -23.98
N VAL A 351 -17.76 -4.83 -24.85
CA VAL A 351 -16.80 -5.94 -24.67
C VAL A 351 -16.04 -5.83 -23.34
N TYR A 352 -15.56 -4.65 -22.97
CA TYR A 352 -14.88 -4.46 -21.69
C TYR A 352 -15.81 -4.69 -20.49
N HIS A 353 -17.06 -4.21 -20.54
CA HIS A 353 -18.02 -4.47 -19.47
C HIS A 353 -18.45 -5.94 -19.38
N GLU A 354 -18.61 -6.64 -20.51
CA GLU A 354 -18.87 -8.08 -20.54
C GLU A 354 -17.73 -8.87 -19.91
N GLU A 355 -16.48 -8.50 -20.21
CA GLU A 355 -15.30 -9.12 -19.59
C GLU A 355 -15.24 -8.84 -18.08
N ALA A 356 -15.51 -7.60 -17.66
CA ALA A 356 -15.59 -7.25 -16.24
C ALA A 356 -16.67 -8.07 -15.50
N LEU A 357 -17.86 -8.22 -16.08
CA LEU A 357 -18.94 -9.04 -15.53
C LEU A 357 -18.56 -10.53 -15.49
N ARG A 358 -17.90 -11.04 -16.53
CA ARG A 358 -17.41 -12.43 -16.59
C ARG A 358 -16.40 -12.71 -15.49
N VAL A 359 -15.39 -11.84 -15.33
CA VAL A 359 -14.36 -11.97 -14.28
C VAL A 359 -14.99 -11.86 -12.89
N CYS A 360 -15.94 -10.94 -12.70
CA CYS A 360 -16.71 -10.82 -11.46
C CYS A 360 -17.44 -12.13 -11.13
N GLY A 361 -18.18 -12.69 -12.09
CA GLY A 361 -18.94 -13.93 -11.92
C GLY A 361 -18.09 -15.17 -11.61
N LEU A 362 -16.85 -15.22 -12.10
CA LEU A 362 -15.91 -16.31 -11.83
C LEU A 362 -15.29 -16.24 -10.43
N CYS A 363 -15.20 -15.06 -9.84
CA CYS A 363 -14.66 -14.89 -8.49
C CYS A 363 -15.77 -15.06 -7.45
N LYS A 364 -15.71 -16.15 -6.65
CA LYS A 364 -16.74 -16.49 -5.66
C LYS A 364 -17.10 -15.36 -4.70
N LYS A 365 -16.12 -14.52 -4.35
CA LYS A 365 -16.29 -13.41 -3.42
C LYS A 365 -16.84 -12.17 -4.08
N LEU A 366 -16.29 -11.79 -5.24
CA LEU A 366 -16.68 -10.56 -5.91
C LEU A 366 -18.10 -10.65 -6.47
N ARG A 367 -18.53 -11.82 -6.96
CA ARG A 367 -19.92 -12.02 -7.44
C ARG A 367 -20.99 -11.84 -6.35
N ASN A 368 -20.61 -11.92 -5.08
CA ASN A 368 -21.52 -11.74 -3.95
C ASN A 368 -21.53 -10.29 -3.44
N ILE A 369 -20.74 -9.39 -4.04
CA ILE A 369 -20.78 -7.96 -3.71
C ILE A 369 -21.86 -7.31 -4.57
N GLU A 370 -23.03 -7.06 -3.98
CA GLU A 370 -24.22 -6.55 -4.68
C GLU A 370 -23.94 -5.23 -5.41
N VAL A 371 -23.36 -4.24 -4.72
CA VAL A 371 -23.05 -2.92 -5.29
C VAL A 371 -22.12 -3.02 -6.51
N LEU A 372 -21.11 -3.90 -6.47
CA LEU A 372 -20.21 -4.12 -7.60
C LEU A 372 -20.97 -4.66 -8.82
N LEU A 373 -21.83 -5.65 -8.60
CA LEU A 373 -22.62 -6.25 -9.68
C LEU A 373 -23.65 -5.25 -10.26
N GLU A 374 -24.28 -4.45 -9.41
CA GLU A 374 -25.22 -3.41 -9.82
C GLU A 374 -24.56 -2.35 -10.69
N VAL A 375 -23.40 -1.81 -10.27
CA VAL A 375 -22.65 -0.78 -11.02
C VAL A 375 -22.24 -1.32 -12.39
N LEU A 376 -21.61 -2.51 -12.44
CA LEU A 376 -21.18 -3.12 -13.70
C LEU A 376 -22.37 -3.40 -14.64
N THR A 377 -23.47 -3.92 -14.09
CA THR A 377 -24.67 -4.23 -14.87
C THR A 377 -25.34 -2.98 -15.40
N ALA A 378 -25.44 -1.93 -14.60
CA ALA A 378 -26.02 -0.65 -15.00
C ALA A 378 -25.20 0.01 -16.11
N ALA A 379 -23.87 0.02 -15.98
CA ALA A 379 -22.96 0.56 -16.99
C ALA A 379 -23.03 -0.24 -18.30
N HIS A 380 -23.03 -1.57 -18.23
CA HIS A 380 -23.20 -2.45 -19.39
C HIS A 380 -24.53 -2.21 -20.12
N LYS A 381 -25.65 -2.20 -19.38
CA LYS A 381 -26.98 -1.92 -19.95
C LYS A 381 -27.04 -0.56 -20.63
N ARG A 382 -26.39 0.46 -20.04
CA ARG A 382 -26.34 1.80 -20.63
C ARG A 382 -25.60 1.80 -21.97
N SER A 383 -24.47 1.10 -22.07
CA SER A 383 -23.73 0.95 -23.34
C SER A 383 -24.56 0.20 -24.39
N LEU A 384 -25.25 -0.89 -24.02
CA LEU A 384 -26.13 -1.64 -24.93
C LEU A 384 -27.30 -0.80 -25.46
N LEU A 385 -28.00 -0.09 -24.57
CA LEU A 385 -29.11 0.78 -24.94
C LEU A 385 -28.66 1.88 -25.92
N LYS A 386 -27.49 2.49 -25.64
CA LYS A 386 -26.92 3.52 -26.51
C LYS A 386 -26.51 2.95 -27.87
N TYR A 387 -25.98 1.73 -27.91
CA TYR A 387 -25.62 1.03 -29.15
C TYR A 387 -26.85 0.76 -30.01
N ALA A 388 -27.91 0.20 -29.42
CA ALA A 388 -29.17 -0.08 -30.11
C ALA A 388 -29.83 1.19 -30.70
N GLN A 389 -29.69 2.34 -30.04
CA GLN A 389 -30.20 3.62 -30.55
C GLN A 389 -29.48 4.10 -31.84
N GLN A 390 -28.31 3.54 -32.14
CA GLN A 390 -27.57 3.93 -33.34
C GLN A 390 -27.77 2.97 -34.51
N GLU A 391 -28.35 1.78 -34.33
CA GLU A 391 -28.52 0.79 -35.41
C GLU A 391 -29.26 1.36 -36.62
N THR A 392 -28.69 1.16 -37.81
CA THR A 392 -29.25 1.59 -39.10
C THR A 392 -29.13 0.45 -40.12
N GLU A 393 -30.07 0.35 -41.06
CA GLU A 393 -30.23 -0.80 -41.99
C GLU A 393 -28.95 -1.17 -42.80
N ASP A 394 -28.03 -0.22 -43.03
CA ASP A 394 -26.80 -0.42 -43.82
C ASP A 394 -25.54 -0.80 -42.99
N ASP A 395 -25.68 -1.13 -41.70
CA ASP A 395 -24.53 -1.35 -40.80
C ASP A 395 -23.71 -2.65 -41.02
N PHE A 396 -24.18 -3.56 -41.88
CA PHE A 396 -23.61 -4.91 -42.03
C PHE A 396 -22.14 -4.95 -42.48
N LEU A 397 -21.58 -3.84 -42.97
CA LEU A 397 -20.23 -3.77 -43.55
C LEU A 397 -19.27 -2.80 -42.83
N SER A 398 -19.70 -2.14 -41.74
CA SER A 398 -18.85 -1.17 -41.02
C SER A 398 -17.85 -1.85 -40.06
N LEU A 399 -16.64 -2.12 -40.58
CA LEU A 399 -15.49 -2.70 -39.87
C LEU A 399 -14.59 -1.67 -39.16
N ILE A 400 -15.07 -0.45 -38.94
CA ILE A 400 -14.26 0.58 -38.26
C ILE A 400 -13.91 0.10 -36.85
N GLN A 401 -12.61 0.05 -36.57
CA GLN A 401 -12.07 -0.21 -35.23
C GLN A 401 -11.94 1.11 -34.47
N ALA A 402 -12.37 1.13 -33.22
CA ALA A 402 -12.22 2.30 -32.37
C ALA A 402 -10.74 2.48 -31.99
N PRO A 403 -10.14 3.67 -32.23
CA PRO A 403 -8.81 3.98 -31.75
C PRO A 403 -8.74 3.96 -30.22
N ASP A 404 -7.52 3.90 -29.68
CA ASP A 404 -7.30 3.98 -28.23
C ASP A 404 -7.41 5.42 -27.74
N ILE A 405 -7.88 5.56 -26.50
CA ILE A 405 -8.17 6.86 -25.87
C ILE A 405 -6.96 7.27 -25.04
N LEU A 406 -6.48 8.50 -25.26
CA LEU A 406 -5.39 9.07 -24.48
C LEU A 406 -5.86 9.52 -23.09
N PRO A 407 -5.22 9.04 -22.01
CA PRO A 407 -5.53 9.48 -20.66
C PRO A 407 -4.95 10.86 -20.38
N LYS A 408 -5.72 11.71 -19.71
CA LYS A 408 -5.26 13.00 -19.18
C LYS A 408 -6.03 13.33 -17.92
N THR A 409 -5.37 13.92 -16.94
CA THR A 409 -5.98 14.30 -15.67
C THR A 409 -5.55 15.71 -15.29
N GLU A 410 -6.48 16.50 -14.77
CA GLU A 410 -6.19 17.80 -14.15
C GLU A 410 -5.70 17.63 -12.70
N HIS A 411 -6.05 16.51 -12.06
CA HIS A 411 -5.73 16.20 -10.68
C HIS A 411 -4.76 15.03 -10.62
N LYS A 412 -3.47 15.32 -10.87
CA LYS A 412 -2.43 14.32 -10.76
C LYS A 412 -2.28 13.90 -9.29
N VAL A 413 -2.64 12.67 -8.99
CA VAL A 413 -2.44 12.07 -7.67
C VAL A 413 -0.95 11.76 -7.49
N GLU A 414 -0.37 12.24 -6.39
CA GLU A 414 1.01 12.01 -6.01
C GLU A 414 1.11 11.43 -4.60
N MET A 415 2.23 10.76 -4.33
CA MET A 415 2.51 10.19 -3.01
C MET A 415 2.79 11.30 -2.01
N VAL A 416 2.26 11.17 -0.79
CA VAL A 416 2.54 12.10 0.31
C VAL A 416 3.41 11.40 1.34
N ALA A 417 4.65 11.86 1.50
CA ALA A 417 5.61 11.27 2.43
C ALA A 417 5.22 11.49 3.90
N PRO A 418 5.52 10.54 4.82
CA PRO A 418 5.29 10.73 6.24
C PRO A 418 6.11 11.88 6.81
N GLN A 419 5.45 12.80 7.50
CA GLN A 419 6.07 14.02 8.05
C GLN A 419 6.42 13.83 9.53
N PHE A 420 7.45 13.04 9.80
CA PHE A 420 7.87 12.71 11.17
C PHE A 420 8.23 13.94 12.02
N SER A 421 8.74 15.02 11.40
CA SER A 421 9.09 16.27 12.11
C SER A 421 7.91 17.01 12.74
N LYS A 422 6.66 16.71 12.31
CA LYS A 422 5.46 17.29 12.92
C LYS A 422 5.05 16.61 14.22
N VAL A 423 5.48 15.36 14.42
CA VAL A 423 5.17 14.59 15.63
C VAL A 423 6.25 14.85 16.66
N LYS A 424 5.89 15.54 17.74
CA LYS A 424 6.83 15.82 18.83
C LYS A 424 6.86 14.65 19.80
N VAL A 425 7.97 13.92 19.81
CA VAL A 425 8.18 12.77 20.68
C VAL A 425 9.33 13.07 21.63
N LYS A 426 9.08 12.93 22.93
CA LYS A 426 10.14 12.97 23.95
C LYS A 426 10.76 11.58 24.04
N ASP A 427 12.07 11.47 23.95
CA ASP A 427 12.79 10.21 24.20
C ASP A 427 12.49 9.73 25.63
N LEU A 428 11.85 8.57 25.76
CA LEU A 428 11.53 7.98 27.07
C LEU A 428 12.82 7.78 27.87
N PHE A 429 13.83 7.19 27.24
CA PHE A 429 15.10 6.83 27.85
C PHE A 429 16.14 7.96 27.80
N HIS A 430 15.70 9.22 27.69
CA HIS A 430 16.59 10.39 27.73
C HIS A 430 17.49 10.46 28.97
N ARG A 431 17.07 9.85 30.10
CA ARG A 431 17.83 9.77 31.35
C ARG A 431 18.99 8.77 31.31
N LEU A 432 18.90 7.71 30.50
CA LEU A 432 20.04 6.83 30.27
C LEU A 432 21.12 7.65 29.56
N SER A 433 22.24 7.90 30.22
CA SER A 433 23.38 8.50 29.54
C SER A 433 23.85 7.53 28.46
N ALA A 434 23.94 7.97 27.20
CA ALA A 434 24.58 7.15 26.18
C ALA A 434 26.03 6.88 26.66
N GLY A 435 26.32 5.64 27.06
CA GLY A 435 27.68 5.22 27.35
C GLY A 435 28.57 5.42 26.12
N LEU A 436 29.90 5.28 26.32
CA LEU A 436 30.89 5.37 25.25
C LEU A 436 30.52 4.44 24.09
N LYS A 437 30.32 5.00 22.90
CA LYS A 437 30.07 4.27 21.65
C LYS A 437 31.35 4.01 20.89
N GLU A 438 31.39 2.92 20.13
CA GLU A 438 32.48 2.69 19.17
C GLU A 438 32.48 3.80 18.11
N GLY A 439 33.57 4.57 18.02
CA GLY A 439 33.67 5.76 17.17
C GLY A 439 33.60 7.10 17.91
N ASP A 440 33.34 7.09 19.23
CA ASP A 440 33.42 8.30 20.06
C ASP A 440 34.87 8.75 20.24
N TYR A 441 35.11 10.06 20.08
CA TYR A 441 36.41 10.66 20.34
C TYR A 441 36.45 11.17 21.78
N ILE A 442 37.28 10.55 22.62
CA ILE A 442 37.49 11.01 24.00
C ILE A 442 38.23 12.34 23.98
N VAL A 443 37.60 13.37 24.55
CA VAL A 443 38.14 14.73 24.60
C VAL A 443 38.58 15.14 26.00
N SER A 444 38.03 14.54 27.06
CA SER A 444 38.48 14.79 28.44
C SER A 444 38.32 13.54 29.30
N ILE A 445 39.23 13.36 30.26
CA ILE A 445 39.17 12.30 31.29
C ILE A 445 39.43 12.96 32.64
N GLY A 446 38.45 12.92 33.55
CA GLY A 446 38.52 13.54 34.88
C GLY A 446 38.75 15.06 34.82
N GLY A 447 38.15 15.74 33.85
CA GLY A 447 38.32 17.19 33.63
C GLY A 447 39.64 17.60 32.95
N VAL A 448 40.46 16.64 32.50
CA VAL A 448 41.71 16.92 31.79
C VAL A 448 41.56 16.68 30.29
N ASP A 449 41.82 17.72 29.49
CA ASP A 449 41.80 17.65 28.01
C ASP A 449 42.76 16.56 27.50
N CYS A 450 42.21 15.61 26.74
CA CYS A 450 42.91 14.45 26.18
C CYS A 450 42.93 14.44 24.65
N LYS A 451 42.42 15.49 23.97
CA LYS A 451 42.26 15.54 22.50
C LYS A 451 43.52 15.24 21.68
N TRP A 452 44.69 15.52 22.25
CA TRP A 452 45.99 15.44 21.58
C TRP A 452 46.92 14.39 22.19
N LEU A 453 46.44 13.60 23.15
CA LEU A 453 47.24 12.58 23.83
C LEU A 453 47.35 11.31 22.99
N GLY A 454 48.51 10.66 23.06
CA GLY A 454 48.70 9.32 22.49
C GLY A 454 47.95 8.26 23.28
N VAL A 455 47.60 7.14 22.63
CA VAL A 455 46.84 6.02 23.24
C VAL A 455 47.47 5.54 24.57
N ASN A 456 48.80 5.46 24.64
CA ASN A 456 49.49 5.02 25.86
C ASN A 456 49.36 6.01 27.02
N GLU A 457 49.32 7.31 26.75
CA GLU A 457 49.17 8.37 27.75
C GLU A 457 47.75 8.41 28.30
N VAL A 458 46.76 8.16 27.44
CA VAL A 458 45.35 7.97 27.83
C VAL A 458 45.19 6.73 28.72
N LEU A 459 45.81 5.60 28.36
CA LEU A 459 45.75 4.37 29.16
C LEU A 459 46.46 4.50 30.52
N GLU A 460 47.54 5.26 30.61
CA GLU A 460 48.17 5.57 31.89
C GLU A 460 47.28 6.43 32.79
N LYS A 461 46.58 7.41 32.22
CA LYS A 461 45.59 8.21 32.96
C LYS A 461 44.48 7.33 33.51
N LEU A 462 43.90 6.46 32.69
CA LEU A 462 42.87 5.52 33.14
C LEU A 462 43.35 4.62 34.29
N ARG A 463 44.59 4.10 34.20
CA ARG A 463 45.18 3.30 35.27
C ARG A 463 45.48 4.08 36.55
N SER A 464 45.70 5.39 36.45
CA SER A 464 46.06 6.25 37.58
C SER A 464 44.88 6.63 38.48
N VAL A 465 43.65 6.51 37.99
CA VAL A 465 42.45 6.97 38.72
C VAL A 465 41.85 5.89 39.63
N GLY A 466 42.29 4.62 39.50
CA GLY A 466 41.84 3.53 40.37
C GLY A 466 40.38 3.14 40.18
N GLU A 467 39.71 2.67 41.23
CA GLU A 467 38.27 2.32 41.24
C GLU A 467 37.36 3.53 41.56
N GLN A 468 37.84 4.77 41.35
CA GLN A 468 37.03 5.96 41.57
C GLN A 468 36.24 6.36 40.32
N PRO A 469 35.06 6.99 40.50
CA PRO A 469 34.34 7.69 39.44
C PRO A 469 35.22 8.53 38.53
N ILE A 470 35.12 8.31 37.22
CA ILE A 470 35.86 9.08 36.22
C ILE A 470 34.88 9.69 35.23
N GLU A 471 34.85 11.02 35.19
CA GLU A 471 34.06 11.76 34.21
C GLU A 471 34.76 11.75 32.84
N PHE A 472 34.05 11.36 31.79
CA PHE A 472 34.52 11.40 30.41
C PHE A 472 33.74 12.45 29.63
N GLU A 473 34.45 13.32 28.92
CA GLU A 473 33.84 14.11 27.85
C GLU A 473 34.22 13.47 26.51
N VAL A 474 33.22 13.25 25.65
CA VAL A 474 33.42 12.68 24.32
C VAL A 474 32.70 13.48 23.24
N ILE A 475 33.22 13.38 22.01
CA ILE A 475 32.55 13.85 20.80
C ILE A 475 32.11 12.63 19.99
N SER A 476 30.79 12.44 19.89
CA SER A 476 30.18 11.45 18.99
C SER A 476 29.92 12.05 17.62
N CYS A 477 30.52 11.48 16.57
CA CYS A 477 30.17 11.85 15.20
C CYS A 477 28.77 11.33 14.87
N GLN A 478 27.81 12.22 14.68
CA GLN A 478 26.46 11.85 14.23
C GLN A 478 26.42 11.68 12.70
N ASP A 479 25.89 10.56 12.23
CA ASP A 479 25.43 10.44 10.84
C ASP A 479 24.20 11.35 10.63
N THR A 480 24.46 12.62 10.30
CA THR A 480 23.60 13.69 9.72
C THR A 480 22.09 13.79 10.05
N THR A 481 21.57 13.12 11.07
CA THR A 481 20.16 13.22 11.47
C THR A 481 20.06 13.30 12.99
N ALA A 482 19.69 14.48 13.48
CA ALA A 482 19.37 14.86 14.87
C ALA A 482 20.53 15.16 15.83
N SER A 483 20.95 16.44 15.85
CA SER A 483 21.85 17.03 16.84
C SER A 483 21.23 17.08 18.25
N MET A 484 21.89 16.48 19.23
CA MET A 484 21.79 16.88 20.64
C MET A 484 23.19 16.86 21.27
N ILE A 485 23.55 17.95 21.95
CA ILE A 485 24.76 18.07 22.77
C ILE A 485 24.38 17.59 24.18
N SER A 486 25.06 16.57 24.70
CA SER A 486 24.87 16.06 26.06
C SER A 486 26.14 16.26 26.90
N HIS A 487 25.98 16.83 28.10
CA HIS A 487 26.99 16.83 29.16
C HIS A 487 26.76 15.60 30.04
N PHE A 488 27.83 14.88 30.40
CA PHE A 488 27.78 13.66 31.21
C PHE A 488 28.56 13.86 32.50
N ALA A 489 27.99 13.44 33.63
CA ALA A 489 28.70 13.16 34.87
C ALA A 489 28.49 11.67 35.17
N GLY A 490 29.56 10.90 35.33
CA GLY A 490 29.50 9.45 35.58
C GLY A 490 30.20 9.06 36.88
N GLU A 491 29.59 8.14 37.64
CA GLU A 491 30.18 7.41 38.77
C GLU A 491 31.03 6.20 38.34
#